data_AF-R6GWD3-F1
#
_entry.id   AF-R6GWD3-F1
#
_cell.length_a   1.000
_cell.length_b   1.000
_cell.length_c   1.000
_cell.angle_alpha   90.00
_cell.angle_beta   90.00
_cell.angle_gamma   90.00
#
_symmetry.space_group_name_H-M   'P 1'
#
loop_
_entity.id
_entity.type
_entity.pdbx_description
1 polymer ?
#
loop_
_entity_poly.entity_id
_entity_poly.type
_entity_poly.pdbx_seq_one_letter_code
_entity_poly.pdbx_strand_id
1 'polypeptide(L)'
;MNDYINIFIDKEYPTFLDKYLKSKTLIRLKNVTQFCGCDYTKLYSPRFKYTRYTHSLVVAHMTWHFTHNKKETIIALFHDAGTPCFAHSIDYVFGDYINQESSEKNIVDIINNDTELKELLKSDDITLNDFKNFDNYHILENKSPKLCTDRLDGVLHTCYVWLHTHEKGRIKEVYDDIIVLTNEENLPEIGFKSKNSANKFVEMVFNYAKELQGNTDKFVMKYICEIVKEAVNKKLISYDDLYTKKEDELCEIFSTNFPSWKYFVNATAVVKTERLPKNHFYISFDTKRRNTIPLVKTNGGIKRINEISDDSSDLYRKLEQYKDSTYAYIEEIESL
;
A
#
# COMPACT_ATOMS: atom_id res chain seq x y z
N MET A 1 6.56 -16.03 -3.89
CA MET A 1 5.27 -15.32 -4.08
C MET A 1 4.08 -16.22 -3.77
N ASN A 2 3.80 -17.28 -4.53
CA ASN A 2 2.62 -18.14 -4.32
C ASN A 2 2.47 -18.65 -2.88
N ASP A 3 3.55 -19.14 -2.27
CA ASP A 3 3.52 -19.59 -0.88
C ASP A 3 3.10 -18.53 0.14
N TYR A 4 3.34 -17.24 -0.15
CA TYR A 4 2.91 -16.13 0.70
C TYR A 4 1.43 -15.85 0.49
N ILE A 5 0.99 -15.76 -0.76
CA ILE A 5 -0.43 -15.51 -1.09
C ILE A 5 -1.32 -16.64 -0.55
N ASN A 6 -0.84 -17.89 -0.58
CA ASN A 6 -1.54 -19.06 -0.06
C ASN A 6 -1.82 -18.99 1.46
N ILE A 7 -1.23 -18.05 2.21
CA ILE A 7 -1.60 -17.81 3.62
C ILE A 7 -3.05 -17.30 3.72
N PHE A 8 -3.48 -16.50 2.75
CA PHE A 8 -4.73 -15.74 2.81
C PHE A 8 -5.86 -16.39 2.01
N ILE A 9 -5.56 -17.42 1.22
CA ILE A 9 -6.56 -18.13 0.43
C ILE A 9 -7.22 -19.20 1.29
N ASP A 10 -8.54 -19.07 1.44
CA ASP A 10 -9.36 -20.07 2.12
C ASP A 10 -9.35 -21.42 1.40
N LYS A 11 -9.57 -22.48 2.19
CA LYS A 11 -9.78 -23.84 1.64
C LYS A 11 -10.95 -23.88 0.65
N GLU A 12 -12.01 -23.13 0.96
CA GLU A 12 -13.11 -22.89 0.04
C GLU A 12 -12.80 -21.64 -0.79
N TYR A 13 -12.10 -21.85 -1.90
CA TYR A 13 -11.73 -20.78 -2.81
C TYR A 13 -12.97 -20.14 -3.46
N PRO A 14 -13.10 -18.80 -3.46
CA PRO A 14 -14.21 -18.10 -4.11
C PRO A 14 -14.08 -18.13 -5.65
N THR A 15 -14.51 -19.23 -6.27
CA THR A 15 -14.40 -19.48 -7.73
C THR A 15 -15.04 -18.41 -8.61
N PHE A 16 -15.99 -17.62 -8.08
CA PHE A 16 -16.58 -16.50 -8.81
C PHE A 16 -15.56 -15.39 -9.14
N LEU A 17 -14.40 -15.33 -8.45
CA LEU A 17 -13.35 -14.36 -8.75
C LEU A 17 -12.67 -14.61 -10.10
N ASP A 18 -12.60 -15.86 -10.56
CA ASP A 18 -11.77 -16.26 -11.71
C ASP A 18 -12.12 -15.52 -13.00
N LYS A 19 -13.40 -15.14 -13.19
CA LYS A 19 -13.83 -14.33 -14.34
C LYS A 19 -13.31 -12.89 -14.27
N TYR A 20 -13.18 -12.32 -13.08
CA TYR A 20 -12.65 -10.97 -12.87
C TYR A 20 -11.12 -10.90 -12.96
N LEU A 21 -10.42 -11.97 -12.54
CA LEU A 21 -8.96 -12.08 -12.59
C LEU A 21 -8.35 -11.92 -14.00
N LYS A 22 -9.19 -12.07 -15.03
CA LYS A 22 -8.83 -11.95 -16.44
C LYS A 22 -9.25 -10.62 -17.09
N SER A 23 -9.95 -9.75 -16.36
CA SER A 23 -10.36 -8.44 -16.89
C SER A 23 -9.14 -7.57 -17.21
N LYS A 24 -9.22 -6.79 -18.30
CA LYS A 24 -8.14 -5.87 -18.69
C LYS A 24 -7.83 -4.85 -17.59
N THR A 25 -8.85 -4.36 -16.89
CA THR A 25 -8.72 -3.41 -15.77
C THR A 25 -7.83 -3.98 -14.67
N LEU A 26 -8.08 -5.23 -14.27
CA LEU A 26 -7.29 -5.85 -13.21
C LEU A 26 -5.90 -6.28 -13.72
N ILE A 27 -5.81 -6.88 -14.92
CA ILE A 27 -4.52 -7.29 -15.52
C ILE A 27 -3.54 -6.12 -15.63
N ARG A 28 -4.03 -4.91 -15.92
CA ARG A 28 -3.20 -3.69 -15.93
C ARG A 28 -2.39 -3.53 -14.65
N LEU A 29 -3.00 -3.79 -13.49
CA LEU A 29 -2.37 -3.67 -12.17
C LEU A 29 -1.19 -4.61 -11.96
N LYS A 30 -0.96 -5.61 -12.83
CA LYS A 30 0.27 -6.43 -12.81
C LYS A 30 1.52 -5.60 -13.18
N ASN A 31 1.33 -4.45 -13.81
CA ASN A 31 2.40 -3.56 -14.23
C ASN A 31 2.57 -2.34 -13.31
N VAL A 32 1.84 -2.32 -12.18
CA VAL A 32 1.90 -1.26 -11.18
C VAL A 32 2.43 -1.85 -9.88
N THR A 33 3.60 -1.41 -9.43
CA THR A 33 4.21 -1.89 -8.19
C THR A 33 3.55 -1.27 -6.97
N GLN A 34 3.60 -2.01 -5.85
CA GLN A 34 3.07 -1.55 -4.58
C GLN A 34 3.97 -0.51 -3.91
N PHE A 35 5.30 -0.65 -4.08
CA PHE A 35 6.30 0.05 -3.26
C PHE A 35 6.79 1.37 -3.85
N CYS A 36 5.94 2.06 -4.63
CA CYS A 36 6.13 3.45 -5.02
C CYS A 36 7.48 3.78 -5.67
N GLY A 37 8.07 2.83 -6.40
CA GLY A 37 9.38 2.97 -7.05
C GLY A 37 10.55 2.30 -6.33
N CYS A 38 10.35 1.75 -5.12
CA CYS A 38 11.37 1.02 -4.39
C CYS A 38 11.85 -0.25 -5.10
N ASP A 39 11.04 -0.83 -5.99
CA ASP A 39 11.42 -1.96 -6.85
C ASP A 39 12.54 -1.62 -7.86
N TYR A 40 12.81 -0.33 -8.08
CA TYR A 40 13.74 0.16 -9.11
C TYR A 40 15.04 0.73 -8.54
N THR A 41 15.32 0.55 -7.25
CA THR A 41 16.55 1.01 -6.60
C THR A 41 17.12 -0.05 -5.66
N LYS A 42 18.44 -0.06 -5.46
CA LYS A 42 19.12 -0.93 -4.49
C LYS A 42 19.00 -0.45 -3.04
N LEU A 43 18.30 0.66 -2.78
CA LEU A 43 17.95 1.10 -1.42
C LEU A 43 17.05 0.09 -0.70
N TYR A 44 16.28 -0.68 -1.48
CA TYR A 44 15.46 -1.78 -1.00
C TYR A 44 15.72 -3.05 -1.81
N SER A 45 15.35 -4.19 -1.25
CA SER A 45 15.45 -5.48 -1.95
C SER A 45 14.18 -6.30 -1.69
N PRO A 46 13.03 -5.93 -2.29
CA PRO A 46 11.80 -6.70 -2.11
C PRO A 46 12.02 -8.18 -2.49
N ARG A 47 11.44 -9.11 -1.71
CA ARG A 47 11.62 -10.56 -1.95
C ARG A 47 11.13 -11.01 -3.33
N PHE A 48 10.13 -10.31 -3.85
CA PHE A 48 9.54 -10.48 -5.17
C PHE A 48 8.75 -9.22 -5.52
N LYS A 49 8.52 -9.00 -6.81
CA LYS A 49 7.70 -7.88 -7.30
C LYS A 49 6.27 -8.02 -6.76
N TYR A 50 5.90 -7.15 -5.82
CA TYR A 50 4.54 -7.08 -5.26
C TYR A 50 3.80 -5.96 -5.97
N THR A 51 2.71 -6.31 -6.63
CA THR A 51 1.98 -5.40 -7.52
C THR A 51 0.60 -5.10 -6.95
N ARG A 52 -0.02 -4.02 -7.44
CA ARG A 52 -1.41 -3.69 -7.11
C ARG A 52 -2.36 -4.85 -7.44
N TYR A 53 -2.08 -5.62 -8.50
CA TYR A 53 -2.83 -6.86 -8.79
C TYR A 53 -2.76 -7.87 -7.63
N THR A 54 -1.55 -8.07 -7.09
CA THR A 54 -1.32 -9.03 -6.00
C THR A 54 -1.99 -8.56 -4.73
N HIS A 55 -1.83 -7.27 -4.41
CA HIS A 55 -2.50 -6.62 -3.30
C HIS A 55 -4.03 -6.77 -3.39
N SER A 56 -4.65 -6.39 -4.52
CA SER A 56 -6.09 -6.53 -4.73
C SER A 56 -6.59 -7.97 -4.60
N LEU A 57 -5.82 -8.95 -5.09
CA LEU A 57 -6.15 -10.37 -4.92
C LEU A 57 -6.12 -10.79 -3.45
N VAL A 58 -5.07 -10.43 -2.72
CA VAL A 58 -4.93 -10.74 -1.28
C VAL A 58 -6.03 -10.07 -0.47
N VAL A 59 -6.31 -8.79 -0.71
CA VAL A 59 -7.37 -8.03 -0.04
C VAL A 59 -8.75 -8.64 -0.33
N ALA A 60 -9.03 -9.03 -1.58
CA ALA A 60 -10.27 -9.74 -1.91
C ALA A 60 -10.39 -11.06 -1.13
N HIS A 61 -9.33 -11.87 -1.07
CA HIS A 61 -9.34 -13.11 -0.28
C HIS A 61 -9.55 -12.88 1.21
N MET A 62 -8.87 -11.89 1.80
CA MET A 62 -9.09 -11.52 3.20
C MET A 62 -10.54 -11.06 3.43
N THR A 63 -11.09 -10.23 2.54
CA THR A 63 -12.48 -9.78 2.63
C THR A 63 -13.46 -10.95 2.53
N TRP A 64 -13.23 -11.90 1.62
CA TRP A 64 -14.02 -13.14 1.55
C TRP A 64 -13.95 -13.93 2.86
N HIS A 65 -12.74 -14.14 3.39
CA HIS A 65 -12.52 -14.87 4.63
C HIS A 65 -13.33 -14.31 5.81
N PHE A 66 -13.39 -12.97 5.93
CA PHE A 66 -14.08 -12.33 7.06
C PHE A 66 -15.58 -12.10 6.84
N THR A 67 -16.05 -12.01 5.59
CA THR A 67 -17.45 -11.62 5.30
C THR A 67 -18.27 -12.73 4.67
N HIS A 68 -17.65 -13.64 3.93
CA HIS A 68 -18.28 -14.56 2.97
C HIS A 68 -19.27 -13.84 2.03
N ASN A 69 -19.06 -12.54 1.80
CA ASN A 69 -19.93 -11.69 1.01
C ASN A 69 -19.33 -11.52 -0.39
N LYS A 70 -20.01 -12.09 -1.38
CA LYS A 70 -19.60 -12.03 -2.79
C LYS A 70 -19.44 -10.60 -3.30
N LYS A 71 -20.38 -9.71 -2.97
CA LYS A 71 -20.35 -8.31 -3.42
C LYS A 71 -19.14 -7.57 -2.83
N GLU A 72 -18.96 -7.64 -1.51
CA GLU A 72 -17.84 -6.97 -0.84
C GLU A 72 -16.49 -7.49 -1.34
N THR A 73 -16.40 -8.79 -1.61
CA THR A 73 -15.20 -9.42 -2.16
C THR A 73 -14.85 -8.87 -3.55
N ILE A 74 -15.84 -8.72 -4.44
CA ILE A 74 -15.62 -8.17 -5.77
C ILE A 74 -15.26 -6.68 -5.69
N ILE A 75 -15.89 -5.93 -4.79
CA ILE A 75 -15.56 -4.51 -4.57
C ILE A 75 -14.11 -4.38 -4.06
N ALA A 76 -13.72 -5.21 -3.10
CA ALA A 76 -12.35 -5.33 -2.61
C ALA A 76 -11.35 -5.68 -3.72
N LEU A 77 -11.73 -6.47 -4.72
CA LEU A 77 -10.84 -6.80 -5.84
C LEU A 77 -10.51 -5.58 -6.73
N PHE A 78 -11.37 -4.56 -6.76
CA PHE A 78 -11.21 -3.40 -7.64
C PHE A 78 -10.97 -2.09 -6.89
N HIS A 79 -10.79 -2.10 -5.56
CA HIS A 79 -10.59 -0.89 -4.75
C HIS A 79 -9.38 -0.06 -5.24
N ASP A 80 -8.32 -0.74 -5.69
CA ASP A 80 -7.09 -0.12 -6.20
C ASP A 80 -7.03 -0.04 -7.74
N ALA A 81 -8.16 -0.20 -8.44
CA ALA A 81 -8.18 -0.18 -9.89
C ALA A 81 -7.70 1.16 -10.48
N GLY A 82 -7.81 2.24 -9.69
CA GLY A 82 -7.43 3.61 -10.04
C GLY A 82 -5.95 3.95 -9.92
N THR A 83 -5.14 3.11 -9.29
CA THR A 83 -3.77 3.47 -8.95
C THR A 83 -2.87 3.57 -10.20
N PRO A 84 -2.11 4.67 -10.37
CA PRO A 84 -1.16 4.83 -11.48
C PRO A 84 0.13 4.06 -11.24
N CYS A 85 0.95 3.94 -12.29
CA CYS A 85 2.36 3.54 -12.17
C CYS A 85 3.07 4.37 -11.09
N PHE A 86 3.87 3.70 -10.27
CA PHE A 86 4.57 4.24 -9.10
C PHE A 86 3.66 4.70 -7.95
N ALA A 87 2.36 4.40 -8.01
CA ALA A 87 1.39 4.58 -6.94
C ALA A 87 1.51 5.94 -6.23
N HIS A 88 1.75 5.95 -4.91
CA HIS A 88 1.73 7.18 -4.12
C HIS A 88 2.88 8.16 -4.43
N SER A 89 3.89 7.75 -5.19
CA SER A 89 4.88 8.69 -5.74
C SER A 89 4.22 9.71 -6.68
N ILE A 90 3.08 9.36 -7.28
CA ILE A 90 2.31 10.25 -8.15
C ILE A 90 1.48 11.25 -7.34
N ASP A 91 1.10 10.94 -6.10
CA ASP A 91 0.47 11.95 -5.23
C ASP A 91 1.41 13.15 -5.00
N TYR A 92 2.71 12.89 -4.86
CA TYR A 92 3.72 13.94 -4.71
C TYR A 92 3.88 14.77 -6.00
N VAL A 93 3.56 14.19 -7.16
CA VAL A 93 3.55 14.94 -8.42
C VAL A 93 2.51 16.05 -8.37
N PHE A 94 1.35 15.76 -7.79
CA PHE A 94 0.26 16.72 -7.58
C PHE A 94 0.39 17.54 -6.27
N GLY A 95 1.49 17.36 -5.53
CA GLY A 95 1.78 18.10 -4.30
C GLY A 95 1.05 17.56 -3.06
N ASP A 96 0.41 16.40 -3.15
CA ASP A 96 -0.30 15.75 -2.05
C ASP A 96 0.63 14.81 -1.26
N TYR A 97 1.43 15.38 -0.37
CA TYR A 97 2.34 14.62 0.48
C TYR A 97 1.64 14.00 1.70
N ILE A 98 0.51 14.57 2.11
CA ILE A 98 -0.11 14.33 3.42
C ILE A 98 -1.33 13.41 3.33
N ASN A 99 -2.19 13.60 2.33
CA ASN A 99 -3.38 12.76 2.17
C ASN A 99 -3.08 11.55 1.29
N GLN A 100 -2.27 11.72 0.25
CA GLN A 100 -1.89 10.66 -0.71
C GLN A 100 -3.11 9.97 -1.35
N GLU A 101 -4.07 10.79 -1.81
CA GLU A 101 -5.35 10.36 -2.41
C GLU A 101 -5.60 11.03 -3.77
N SER A 102 -4.73 11.95 -4.19
CA SER A 102 -4.89 12.77 -5.39
C SER A 102 -4.65 12.04 -6.72
N SER A 103 -3.91 10.93 -6.69
CA SER A 103 -3.39 10.27 -7.88
C SER A 103 -4.27 9.16 -8.41
N GLU A 104 -5.30 8.73 -7.69
CA GLU A 104 -6.13 7.63 -8.13
C GLU A 104 -7.22 8.09 -9.09
N LYS A 105 -7.34 7.42 -10.23
CA LYS A 105 -8.47 7.63 -11.14
C LYS A 105 -9.74 7.07 -10.52
N ASN A 106 -10.85 7.78 -10.71
CA ASN A 106 -12.15 7.35 -10.22
C ASN A 106 -12.51 5.95 -10.79
N ILE A 107 -12.80 5.01 -9.91
CA ILE A 107 -13.07 3.61 -10.27
C ILE A 107 -14.31 3.49 -11.16
N VAL A 108 -15.33 4.34 -10.96
CA VAL A 108 -16.53 4.36 -11.80
C VAL A 108 -16.18 4.71 -13.26
N ASP A 109 -15.26 5.65 -13.46
CA ASP A 109 -14.81 6.03 -14.80
C ASP A 109 -14.00 4.90 -15.45
N ILE A 110 -13.20 4.18 -14.67
CA ILE A 110 -12.44 3.02 -15.14
C ILE A 110 -13.38 1.91 -15.59
N ILE A 111 -14.36 1.56 -14.76
CA ILE A 111 -15.36 0.53 -15.10
C ILE A 111 -16.18 0.97 -16.32
N ASN A 112 -16.52 2.25 -16.47
CA ASN A 112 -17.24 2.74 -17.65
C ASN A 112 -16.46 2.58 -18.95
N ASN A 113 -15.13 2.57 -18.90
CA ASN A 113 -14.25 2.34 -20.05
C ASN A 113 -13.92 0.84 -20.27
N ASP A 114 -14.49 -0.06 -19.46
CA ASP A 114 -14.32 -1.50 -19.55
C ASP A 114 -15.68 -2.20 -19.68
N THR A 115 -16.18 -2.28 -20.91
CA THR A 115 -17.48 -2.90 -21.22
C THR A 115 -17.56 -4.35 -20.75
N GLU A 116 -16.49 -5.13 -20.89
CA GLU A 116 -16.44 -6.52 -20.43
C GLU A 116 -16.59 -6.59 -18.90
N LEU A 117 -15.81 -5.79 -18.17
CA LEU A 117 -15.93 -5.72 -16.71
C LEU A 117 -17.33 -5.28 -16.28
N LYS A 118 -17.92 -4.31 -16.96
CA LYS A 118 -19.27 -3.82 -16.67
C LYS A 118 -20.33 -4.91 -16.84
N GLU A 119 -20.20 -5.75 -17.86
CA GLU A 119 -21.07 -6.91 -18.08
C GLU A 119 -20.87 -7.99 -17.00
N LEU A 120 -19.62 -8.27 -16.62
CA LEU A 120 -19.31 -9.19 -15.52
C LEU A 120 -19.93 -8.73 -14.20
N LEU A 121 -19.76 -7.45 -13.83
CA LEU A 121 -20.34 -6.88 -12.61
C LEU A 121 -21.86 -6.95 -12.63
N LYS A 122 -22.49 -6.62 -13.77
CA LYS A 122 -23.95 -6.72 -13.94
C LYS A 122 -24.45 -8.15 -13.76
N SER A 123 -23.69 -9.16 -14.19
CA SER A 123 -24.05 -10.57 -14.01
C SER A 123 -24.08 -11.04 -12.54
N ASP A 124 -23.43 -10.29 -11.65
CA ASP A 124 -23.39 -10.54 -10.21
C ASP A 124 -24.20 -9.49 -9.41
N ASP A 125 -25.09 -8.74 -10.06
CA ASP A 125 -25.92 -7.69 -9.46
C ASP A 125 -25.11 -6.59 -8.75
N ILE A 126 -23.91 -6.29 -9.29
CA ILE A 126 -23.06 -5.20 -8.82
C ILE A 126 -23.19 -4.01 -9.78
N THR A 127 -23.44 -2.85 -9.19
CA THR A 127 -23.67 -1.59 -9.90
C THR A 127 -22.50 -0.64 -9.69
N LEU A 128 -22.42 0.39 -10.54
CA LEU A 128 -21.45 1.46 -10.36
C LEU A 128 -21.63 2.22 -9.03
N ASN A 129 -22.83 2.20 -8.44
CA ASN A 129 -23.08 2.86 -7.18
C ASN A 129 -22.37 2.15 -6.02
N ASP A 130 -22.15 0.84 -6.13
CA ASP A 130 -21.43 0.06 -5.12
C ASP A 130 -19.95 0.47 -5.03
N PHE A 131 -19.39 1.15 -6.04
CA PHE A 131 -18.00 1.65 -6.07
C PHE A 131 -17.87 3.13 -5.70
N LYS A 132 -18.96 3.82 -5.38
CA LYS A 132 -18.93 5.26 -5.06
C LYS A 132 -18.65 5.57 -3.60
N ASN A 133 -18.94 4.64 -2.70
CA ASN A 133 -18.82 4.86 -1.28
C ASN A 133 -18.33 3.60 -0.57
N PHE A 134 -17.04 3.59 -0.22
CA PHE A 134 -16.41 2.52 0.53
C PHE A 134 -16.74 2.53 2.03
N ASP A 135 -17.35 3.62 2.55
CA ASP A 135 -17.78 3.69 3.95
C ASP A 135 -18.80 2.60 4.31
N ASN A 136 -19.43 1.95 3.33
CA ASN A 136 -20.36 0.84 3.59
C ASN A 136 -19.64 -0.51 3.80
N TYR A 137 -18.32 -0.59 3.56
CA TYR A 137 -17.55 -1.83 3.54
C TYR A 137 -16.40 -1.79 4.55
N HIS A 138 -16.75 -1.67 5.84
CA HIS A 138 -15.78 -1.45 6.94
C HIS A 138 -14.71 -2.55 7.12
N ILE A 139 -14.93 -3.74 6.57
CA ILE A 139 -13.93 -4.81 6.55
C ILE A 139 -12.85 -4.52 5.50
N LEU A 140 -13.24 -4.01 4.32
CA LEU A 140 -12.33 -3.62 3.25
C LEU A 140 -11.54 -2.36 3.62
N GLU A 141 -12.27 -1.29 3.91
CA GLU A 141 -11.70 0.03 4.19
C GLU A 141 -12.34 0.61 5.46
N ASN A 142 -11.50 1.17 6.33
CA ASN A 142 -11.99 1.77 7.56
C ASN A 142 -11.16 3.00 7.93
N LYS A 143 -11.83 3.97 8.57
CA LYS A 143 -11.21 5.23 8.98
C LYS A 143 -10.03 4.98 9.91
N SER A 144 -8.88 5.55 9.58
CA SER A 144 -7.68 5.47 10.42
C SER A 144 -7.98 5.94 11.86
N PRO A 145 -7.52 5.23 12.90
CA PRO A 145 -6.55 4.12 12.89
C PRO A 145 -7.17 2.71 12.93
N LYS A 146 -8.47 2.56 12.63
CA LYS A 146 -9.17 1.25 12.67
C LYS A 146 -8.50 0.24 11.73
N LEU A 147 -8.57 -1.06 12.01
CA LEU A 147 -7.98 -2.08 11.15
C LEU A 147 -8.99 -2.55 10.08
N CYS A 148 -8.52 -2.70 8.84
CA CYS A 148 -9.28 -3.21 7.69
C CYS A 148 -8.34 -4.06 6.81
N THR A 149 -8.88 -4.79 5.82
CA THR A 149 -8.10 -5.76 5.03
C THR A 149 -7.07 -5.09 4.11
N ASP A 150 -7.37 -3.92 3.53
CA ASP A 150 -6.38 -3.11 2.79
C ASP A 150 -5.16 -2.80 3.68
N ARG A 151 -5.42 -2.18 4.84
CA ARG A 151 -4.37 -1.80 5.79
C ARG A 151 -3.63 -3.00 6.37
N LEU A 152 -4.33 -4.11 6.59
CA LEU A 152 -3.74 -5.36 7.04
C LEU A 152 -2.71 -5.86 6.02
N ASP A 153 -3.07 -6.01 4.74
CA ASP A 153 -2.11 -6.43 3.72
C ASP A 153 -0.94 -5.44 3.63
N GLY A 154 -1.23 -4.14 3.67
CA GLY A 154 -0.26 -3.04 3.77
C GLY A 154 0.86 -3.31 4.78
N VAL A 155 0.48 -3.68 6.01
CA VAL A 155 1.42 -3.98 7.10
C VAL A 155 2.15 -5.30 6.85
N LEU A 156 1.42 -6.36 6.48
CA LEU A 156 1.99 -7.72 6.35
C LEU A 156 2.98 -7.82 5.18
N HIS A 157 2.63 -7.30 4.00
CA HIS A 157 3.50 -7.35 2.84
C HIS A 157 4.74 -6.47 3.05
N THR A 158 4.61 -5.35 3.77
CA THR A 158 5.74 -4.48 4.09
C THR A 158 6.74 -5.22 4.97
N CYS A 159 6.25 -5.91 6.00
CA CYS A 159 7.14 -6.63 6.92
C CYS A 159 7.81 -7.83 6.26
N TYR A 160 7.07 -8.63 5.48
CA TYR A 160 7.62 -9.85 4.88
C TYR A 160 8.32 -9.61 3.55
N VAL A 161 7.67 -8.92 2.62
CA VAL A 161 8.13 -8.77 1.23
C VAL A 161 9.13 -7.63 1.11
N TRP A 162 8.81 -6.45 1.66
CA TRP A 162 9.60 -5.24 1.42
C TRP A 162 10.81 -5.13 2.36
N LEU A 163 10.59 -5.18 3.68
CA LEU A 163 11.61 -4.90 4.69
C LEU A 163 12.24 -6.13 5.33
N HIS A 164 11.65 -7.31 5.11
CA HIS A 164 12.15 -8.60 5.59
C HIS A 164 12.29 -8.69 7.12
N THR A 165 11.54 -7.86 7.84
CA THR A 165 11.57 -7.80 9.31
C THR A 165 10.93 -9.01 9.97
N HIS A 166 10.01 -9.68 9.25
CA HIS A 166 9.27 -10.82 9.77
C HIS A 166 9.26 -11.98 8.76
N GLU A 167 9.30 -13.20 9.28
CA GLU A 167 9.18 -14.42 8.47
C GLU A 167 7.73 -14.76 8.17
N LYS A 168 7.53 -15.54 7.11
CA LYS A 168 6.21 -16.01 6.65
C LYS A 168 5.39 -16.70 7.77
N GLY A 169 6.04 -17.51 8.62
CA GLY A 169 5.37 -18.19 9.72
C GLY A 169 4.75 -17.22 10.74
N ARG A 170 5.40 -16.07 10.96
CA ARG A 170 4.92 -15.02 11.85
C ARG A 170 3.76 -14.23 11.22
N ILE A 171 3.81 -14.00 9.92
CA ILE A 171 2.66 -13.45 9.18
C ILE A 171 1.44 -14.35 9.33
N LYS A 172 1.61 -15.66 9.12
CA LYS A 172 0.53 -16.64 9.26
C LYS A 172 -0.02 -16.68 10.69
N GLU A 173 0.86 -16.72 11.69
CA GLU A 173 0.47 -16.73 13.10
C GLU A 173 -0.43 -15.54 13.46
N VAL A 174 -0.05 -14.34 13.01
CA VAL A 174 -0.85 -13.12 13.22
C VAL A 174 -2.19 -13.22 12.49
N TYR A 175 -2.18 -13.61 11.22
CA TYR A 175 -3.39 -13.70 10.39
C TYR A 175 -4.42 -14.71 10.95
N ASP A 176 -3.97 -15.89 11.39
CA ASP A 176 -4.84 -16.95 11.92
C ASP A 176 -5.59 -16.54 13.22
N ASP A 177 -5.09 -15.53 13.94
CA ASP A 177 -5.71 -15.03 15.18
C ASP A 177 -6.77 -13.95 14.93
N ILE A 178 -6.90 -13.44 13.71
CA ILE A 178 -7.82 -12.35 13.38
C ILE A 178 -9.28 -12.86 13.35
N ILE A 179 -10.21 -12.01 13.82
CA ILE A 179 -11.66 -12.18 13.78
C ILE A 179 -12.35 -10.86 13.48
N VAL A 180 -13.61 -10.92 13.05
CA VAL A 180 -14.48 -9.74 13.01
C VAL A 180 -14.99 -9.43 14.42
N LEU A 181 -14.83 -8.18 14.83
CA LEU A 181 -15.28 -7.59 16.07
C LEU A 181 -16.19 -6.39 15.79
N THR A 182 -16.81 -5.86 16.84
CA THR A 182 -17.61 -4.65 16.80
C THR A 182 -16.81 -3.51 17.42
N ASN A 183 -16.64 -2.41 16.69
CA ASN A 183 -15.92 -1.23 17.16
C ASN A 183 -16.80 -0.30 18.01
N GLU A 184 -16.24 0.83 18.42
CA GLU A 184 -16.87 1.81 19.31
C GLU A 184 -18.10 2.49 18.68
N GLU A 185 -18.25 2.43 17.36
CA GLU A 185 -19.38 2.97 16.59
C GLU A 185 -20.43 1.89 16.25
N ASN A 186 -20.31 0.69 16.83
CA ASN A 186 -21.13 -0.49 16.51
C ASN A 186 -20.99 -0.99 15.06
N LEU A 187 -19.86 -0.71 14.41
CA LEU A 187 -19.56 -1.15 13.05
C LEU A 187 -18.60 -2.35 13.07
N PRO A 188 -18.66 -3.24 12.06
CA PRO A 188 -17.73 -4.36 11.96
C PRO A 188 -16.29 -3.86 11.70
N GLU A 189 -15.33 -4.47 12.38
CA GLU A 189 -13.90 -4.19 12.21
C GLU A 189 -13.11 -5.48 12.47
N ILE A 190 -12.06 -5.74 11.70
CA ILE A 190 -11.18 -6.87 12.00
C ILE A 190 -10.30 -6.57 13.22
N GLY A 191 -10.10 -7.56 14.08
CA GLY A 191 -9.27 -7.46 15.28
C GLY A 191 -8.82 -8.84 15.74
N PHE A 192 -8.27 -8.95 16.95
CA PHE A 192 -7.58 -10.16 17.40
C PHE A 192 -8.37 -10.93 18.46
N LYS A 193 -8.30 -12.27 18.39
CA LYS A 193 -8.79 -13.16 19.46
C LYS A 193 -7.95 -13.02 20.72
N SER A 194 -6.66 -12.72 20.59
CA SER A 194 -5.72 -12.69 21.71
C SER A 194 -4.87 -11.42 21.76
N LYS A 195 -4.62 -10.94 22.99
CA LYS A 195 -3.68 -9.84 23.25
C LYS A 195 -2.27 -10.15 22.73
N ASN A 196 -1.84 -11.41 22.79
CA ASN A 196 -0.53 -11.82 22.34
C ASN A 196 -0.36 -11.58 20.84
N SER A 197 -1.23 -12.12 19.99
CA SER A 197 -1.15 -11.89 18.53
C SER A 197 -1.34 -10.43 18.15
N ALA A 198 -2.18 -9.68 18.88
CA ALA A 198 -2.29 -8.24 18.69
C ALA A 198 -0.96 -7.51 18.95
N ASN A 199 -0.26 -7.79 20.05
CA ASN A 199 1.07 -7.20 20.31
C ASN A 199 2.06 -7.50 19.19
N LYS A 200 2.06 -8.74 18.69
CA LYS A 200 2.92 -9.17 17.57
C LYS A 200 2.62 -8.42 16.28
N PHE A 201 1.34 -8.12 16.04
CA PHE A 201 0.95 -7.26 14.92
C PHE A 201 1.37 -5.80 15.15
N VAL A 202 1.30 -5.28 16.38
CA VAL A 202 1.77 -3.92 16.69
C VAL A 202 3.27 -3.75 16.42
N GLU A 203 4.10 -4.77 16.65
CA GLU A 203 5.50 -4.78 16.23
C GLU A 203 5.66 -4.62 14.70
N MET A 204 4.79 -5.26 13.92
CA MET A 204 4.76 -5.09 12.46
C MET A 204 4.32 -3.69 12.06
N VAL A 205 3.25 -3.17 12.69
CA VAL A 205 2.76 -1.79 12.48
C VAL A 205 3.86 -0.78 12.77
N PHE A 206 4.66 -1.00 13.83
CA PHE A 206 5.80 -0.14 14.16
C PHE A 206 6.81 -0.07 13.01
N ASN A 207 7.23 -1.22 12.47
CA ASN A 207 8.18 -1.25 11.35
C ASN A 207 7.59 -0.59 10.10
N TYR A 208 6.35 -0.93 9.75
CA TYR A 208 5.60 -0.36 8.63
C TYR A 208 5.48 1.17 8.71
N ALA A 209 4.96 1.68 9.84
CA ALA A 209 4.70 3.09 10.02
C ALA A 209 5.97 3.92 10.10
N LYS A 210 7.03 3.38 10.75
CA LYS A 210 8.32 4.07 10.86
C LYS A 210 9.00 4.21 9.50
N GLU A 211 9.02 3.16 8.70
CA GLU A 211 9.71 3.17 7.41
C GLU A 211 9.06 4.13 6.41
N LEU A 212 7.72 4.14 6.32
CA LEU A 212 6.98 5.05 5.43
C LEU A 212 7.09 6.54 5.82
N GLN A 213 7.63 6.84 6.99
CA GLN A 213 7.98 8.20 7.42
C GLN A 213 9.50 8.47 7.31
N GLY A 214 10.28 7.42 7.06
CA GLY A 214 11.73 7.46 6.96
C GLY A 214 12.20 8.19 5.71
N ASN A 215 13.38 8.81 5.82
CA ASN A 215 13.94 9.58 4.71
C ASN A 215 14.33 8.72 3.51
N THR A 216 14.56 7.42 3.67
CA THR A 216 14.85 6.52 2.55
C THR A 216 13.64 6.39 1.62
N ASP A 217 12.48 6.01 2.15
CA ASP A 217 11.23 5.88 1.39
C ASP A 217 10.79 7.22 0.79
N LYS A 218 10.79 8.29 1.61
CA LYS A 218 10.50 9.65 1.14
C LYS A 218 11.41 10.08 -0.01
N PHE A 219 12.69 9.71 0.03
CA PHE A 219 13.64 10.06 -1.03
C PHE A 219 13.26 9.34 -2.32
N VAL A 220 12.98 8.04 -2.25
CA VAL A 220 12.53 7.25 -3.41
C VAL A 220 11.30 7.89 -4.05
N MET A 221 10.26 8.13 -3.26
CA MET A 221 9.02 8.71 -3.78
C MET A 221 9.24 10.09 -4.38
N LYS A 222 10.04 10.94 -3.73
CA LYS A 222 10.33 12.28 -4.22
C LYS A 222 11.16 12.24 -5.51
N TYR A 223 12.14 11.36 -5.60
CA TYR A 223 12.93 11.19 -6.82
C TYR A 223 12.05 10.77 -8.01
N ILE A 224 11.18 9.77 -7.81
CA ILE A 224 10.23 9.32 -8.84
C ILE A 224 9.24 10.43 -9.22
N CYS A 225 8.73 11.19 -8.24
CA CYS A 225 7.87 12.35 -8.51
C CYS A 225 8.55 13.36 -9.44
N GLU A 226 9.80 13.73 -9.13
CA GLU A 226 10.48 14.79 -9.87
C GLU A 226 10.97 14.32 -11.25
N ILE A 227 11.40 13.07 -11.40
CA ILE A 227 11.75 12.53 -12.74
C ILE A 227 10.51 12.41 -13.63
N VAL A 228 9.34 12.07 -13.07
CA VAL A 228 8.06 12.06 -13.80
C VAL A 228 7.70 13.47 -14.27
N LYS A 229 7.78 14.47 -13.38
CA LYS A 229 7.52 15.88 -13.74
C LYS A 229 8.42 16.34 -14.88
N GLU A 230 9.71 16.03 -14.80
CA GLU A 230 10.66 16.45 -15.83
C GLU A 230 10.47 15.67 -17.14
N ALA A 231 10.09 14.39 -17.10
CA ALA A 231 9.75 13.62 -18.29
C ALA A 231 8.51 14.17 -19.02
N VAL A 232 7.50 14.61 -18.26
CA VAL A 232 6.32 15.30 -18.81
C VAL A 232 6.71 16.67 -19.39
N ASN A 233 7.54 17.44 -18.70
CA ASN A 233 8.03 18.75 -19.15
C ASN A 233 8.81 18.62 -20.48
N LYS A 234 9.66 17.60 -20.60
CA LYS A 234 10.39 17.24 -21.83
C LYS A 234 9.52 16.59 -22.91
N LYS A 235 8.22 16.37 -22.66
CA LYS A 235 7.26 15.71 -23.57
C LYS A 235 7.66 14.29 -23.95
N LEU A 236 8.39 13.59 -23.07
CA LEU A 236 8.75 12.18 -23.26
C LEU A 236 7.59 11.25 -22.91
N ILE A 237 6.77 11.68 -21.95
CA ILE A 237 5.51 11.04 -21.55
C ILE A 237 4.46 12.12 -21.27
N SER A 238 3.21 11.70 -21.14
CA SER A 238 2.08 12.45 -20.60
C SER A 238 1.67 11.88 -19.24
N TYR A 239 0.87 12.63 -18.46
CA TYR A 239 0.33 12.07 -17.22
C TYR A 239 -0.61 10.88 -17.46
N ASP A 240 -1.27 10.80 -18.61
CA ASP A 240 -2.11 9.65 -18.97
C ASP A 240 -1.30 8.38 -19.24
N ASP A 241 -0.02 8.51 -19.61
CA ASP A 241 0.87 7.36 -19.78
C ASP A 241 1.09 6.62 -18.44
N LEU A 242 1.00 7.30 -17.30
CA LEU A 242 1.08 6.67 -15.97
C LEU A 242 -0.04 5.65 -15.72
N TYR A 243 -1.16 5.75 -16.44
CA TYR A 243 -2.31 4.85 -16.30
C TYR A 243 -2.42 3.84 -17.43
N THR A 244 -1.65 3.97 -18.50
CA THR A 244 -1.80 3.16 -19.72
C THR A 244 -0.55 2.38 -20.07
N LYS A 245 0.65 2.86 -19.68
CA LYS A 245 1.92 2.17 -19.86
C LYS A 245 2.24 1.26 -18.67
N LYS A 246 3.30 0.48 -18.83
CA LYS A 246 3.92 -0.33 -17.78
C LYS A 246 5.05 0.46 -17.13
N GLU A 247 5.28 0.24 -15.84
CA GLU A 247 6.41 0.86 -15.14
C GLU A 247 7.76 0.54 -15.79
N ASP A 248 7.95 -0.67 -16.33
CA ASP A 248 9.21 -1.04 -16.98
C ASP A 248 9.47 -0.20 -18.26
N GLU A 249 8.42 0.15 -19.01
CA GLU A 249 8.52 1.04 -20.19
C GLU A 249 8.86 2.47 -19.76
N LEU A 250 8.25 2.95 -18.67
CA LEU A 250 8.56 4.27 -18.10
C LEU A 250 10.00 4.32 -17.57
N CYS A 251 10.46 3.27 -16.91
CA CYS A 251 11.84 3.15 -16.42
C CYS A 251 12.86 3.11 -17.57
N GLU A 252 12.53 2.51 -18.71
CA GLU A 252 13.38 2.54 -19.91
C GLU A 252 13.52 3.97 -20.45
N ILE A 253 12.41 4.71 -20.53
CA ILE A 253 12.42 6.14 -20.90
C ILE A 253 13.29 6.92 -19.90
N PHE A 254 13.15 6.66 -18.60
CA PHE A 254 13.95 7.32 -17.57
C PHE A 254 15.44 7.03 -17.73
N SER A 255 15.80 5.77 -17.91
CA SER A 255 17.19 5.33 -18.07
C SER A 255 17.89 5.94 -19.29
N THR A 256 17.14 6.18 -20.37
CA THR A 256 17.66 6.73 -21.62
C THR A 256 17.86 8.24 -21.55
N ASN A 257 16.97 8.94 -20.83
CA ASN A 257 16.87 10.40 -20.92
C ASN A 257 17.39 11.15 -19.67
N PHE A 258 17.61 10.46 -18.56
CA PHE A 258 17.98 11.07 -17.28
C PHE A 258 19.27 10.45 -16.74
N PRO A 259 20.42 11.14 -16.84
CA PRO A 259 21.69 10.64 -16.31
C PRO A 259 21.65 10.31 -14.82
N SER A 260 20.78 10.98 -14.04
CA SER A 260 20.60 10.73 -12.61
C SER A 260 19.99 9.36 -12.30
N TRP A 261 19.25 8.76 -13.24
CA TRP A 261 18.56 7.48 -13.07
C TRP A 261 19.51 6.35 -12.68
N LYS A 262 20.69 6.30 -13.32
CA LYS A 262 21.70 5.26 -13.03
C LYS A 262 22.20 5.34 -11.59
N TYR A 263 22.26 6.53 -10.98
CA TYR A 263 22.69 6.71 -9.59
C TYR A 263 21.56 6.31 -8.65
N PHE A 264 20.33 6.70 -8.94
CA PHE A 264 19.14 6.28 -8.18
C PHE A 264 19.01 4.74 -8.13
N VAL A 265 19.10 4.07 -9.28
CA VAL A 265 18.98 2.61 -9.37
C VAL A 265 20.10 1.91 -8.58
N ASN A 266 21.31 2.47 -8.57
CA ASN A 266 22.47 1.85 -7.93
C ASN A 266 22.71 2.27 -6.47
N ALA A 267 21.98 3.25 -5.96
CA ALA A 267 22.14 3.72 -4.60
C ALA A 267 21.82 2.62 -3.58
N THR A 268 22.68 2.48 -2.58
CA THR A 268 22.54 1.48 -1.51
C THR A 268 22.29 2.11 -0.15
N ALA A 269 22.43 3.43 -0.04
CA ALA A 269 22.10 4.21 1.13
C ALA A 269 21.71 5.64 0.75
N VAL A 270 20.97 6.30 1.64
CA VAL A 270 20.76 7.76 1.61
C VAL A 270 21.59 8.41 2.71
N VAL A 271 22.23 9.52 2.40
CA VAL A 271 22.89 10.36 3.41
C VAL A 271 21.82 11.11 4.18
N LYS A 272 21.88 11.04 5.52
CA LYS A 272 20.94 11.65 6.46
C LYS A 272 21.64 12.72 7.28
N THR A 273 21.10 13.95 7.32
CA THR A 273 21.81 15.10 7.92
C THR A 273 20.87 16.20 8.39
N GLU A 274 21.30 16.94 9.42
CA GLU A 274 20.65 18.19 9.85
C GLU A 274 21.16 19.43 9.10
N ARG A 275 22.24 19.27 8.32
CA ARG A 275 22.84 20.37 7.56
C ARG A 275 22.31 20.35 6.13
N LEU A 276 21.87 21.51 5.65
CA LEU A 276 21.41 21.68 4.27
C LEU A 276 22.46 21.17 3.26
N PRO A 277 22.14 20.15 2.44
CA PRO A 277 23.02 19.68 1.38
C PRO A 277 23.27 20.77 0.34
N LYS A 278 24.53 21.00 -0.04
CA LYS A 278 24.90 21.95 -1.11
C LYS A 278 25.13 21.19 -2.40
N ASN A 279 24.55 21.63 -3.52
CA ASN A 279 24.73 21.03 -4.85
C ASN A 279 24.24 19.58 -4.97
N HIS A 280 23.20 19.20 -4.21
CA HIS A 280 22.60 17.87 -4.29
C HIS A 280 21.09 17.97 -4.42
N PHE A 281 20.47 17.01 -5.10
CA PHE A 281 19.05 16.77 -4.99
C PHE A 281 18.75 16.18 -3.61
N TYR A 282 17.97 16.89 -2.80
CA TYR A 282 17.65 16.48 -1.44
C TYR A 282 16.15 16.54 -1.16
N ILE A 283 15.75 15.83 -0.11
CA ILE A 283 14.41 15.92 0.48
C ILE A 283 14.45 16.59 1.85
N SER A 284 13.36 17.28 2.19
CA SER A 284 13.11 17.85 3.52
C SER A 284 11.62 18.19 3.63
N PHE A 285 10.80 17.19 3.97
CA PHE A 285 9.35 17.35 4.14
C PHE A 285 8.77 16.27 5.05
N ASP A 286 7.59 16.58 5.60
CA ASP A 286 6.72 15.63 6.29
C ASP A 286 5.80 14.92 5.29
N THR A 287 5.41 13.69 5.63
CA THR A 287 4.52 12.84 4.81
C THR A 287 3.40 12.25 5.66
N LYS A 288 2.43 11.59 5.02
CA LYS A 288 1.31 10.89 5.68
C LYS A 288 1.81 9.98 6.80
N ARG A 289 1.35 10.23 8.03
CA ARG A 289 1.62 9.34 9.16
C ARG A 289 0.63 8.18 9.13
N ARG A 290 1.12 7.00 8.74
CA ARG A 290 0.30 5.78 8.71
C ARG A 290 0.33 5.10 10.07
N ASN A 291 -0.82 4.58 10.51
CA ASN A 291 -0.92 3.80 11.73
C ASN A 291 -2.16 2.91 11.71
N THR A 292 -2.18 1.87 12.52
CA THR A 292 -3.39 1.13 12.87
C THR A 292 -3.34 0.65 14.31
N ILE A 293 -4.49 0.73 15.00
CA ILE A 293 -4.64 0.33 16.39
C ILE A 293 -5.76 -0.72 16.44
N PRO A 294 -5.43 -2.03 16.44
CA PRO A 294 -6.43 -3.07 16.34
C PRO A 294 -7.26 -3.22 17.61
N LEU A 295 -8.48 -3.74 17.43
CA LEU A 295 -9.31 -4.27 18.50
C LEU A 295 -8.80 -5.63 18.98
N VAL A 296 -9.07 -5.94 20.25
CA VAL A 296 -8.76 -7.23 20.87
C VAL A 296 -9.95 -7.67 21.71
N LYS A 297 -10.33 -8.94 21.56
CA LYS A 297 -11.32 -9.59 22.43
C LYS A 297 -10.69 -9.89 23.79
N THR A 298 -11.32 -9.43 24.87
CA THR A 298 -10.91 -9.69 26.25
C THR A 298 -12.07 -10.27 27.06
N ASN A 299 -11.79 -10.74 28.29
CA ASN A 299 -12.84 -11.17 29.22
C ASN A 299 -13.79 -10.01 29.61
N GLY A 300 -13.30 -8.76 29.56
CA GLY A 300 -14.07 -7.55 29.87
C GLY A 300 -14.69 -6.87 28.65
N GLY A 301 -14.80 -7.57 27.52
CA GLY A 301 -15.31 -7.03 26.26
C GLY A 301 -14.21 -6.73 25.25
N ILE A 302 -14.53 -5.88 24.27
CA ILE A 302 -13.63 -5.53 23.16
C ILE A 302 -12.91 -4.21 23.51
N LYS A 303 -11.59 -4.19 23.33
CA LYS A 303 -10.73 -3.04 23.67
C LYS A 303 -9.67 -2.80 22.60
N ARG A 304 -9.18 -1.57 22.47
CA ARG A 304 -8.01 -1.26 21.63
C ARG A 304 -6.75 -1.77 22.31
N ILE A 305 -5.80 -2.32 21.54
CA ILE A 305 -4.58 -2.93 22.12
C ILE A 305 -3.74 -1.96 22.97
N ASN A 306 -3.69 -0.68 22.59
CA ASN A 306 -2.93 0.35 23.30
C ASN A 306 -3.54 0.74 24.66
N GLU A 307 -4.80 0.37 24.94
CA GLU A 307 -5.44 0.58 26.24
C GLU A 307 -5.14 -0.54 27.24
N ILE A 308 -4.75 -1.72 26.74
CA ILE A 308 -4.62 -2.94 27.54
C ILE A 308 -3.21 -3.52 27.53
N SER A 309 -2.26 -2.90 26.83
CA SER A 309 -0.90 -3.38 26.65
C SER A 309 0.11 -2.24 26.69
N ASP A 310 0.90 -2.20 27.77
CA ASP A 310 1.93 -1.18 27.96
C ASP A 310 2.98 -1.23 26.84
N ASP A 311 3.40 -2.43 26.43
CA ASP A 311 4.35 -2.63 25.33
C ASP A 311 3.86 -1.99 24.02
N SER A 312 2.57 -2.20 23.68
CA SER A 312 1.98 -1.60 22.49
C SER A 312 1.82 -0.09 22.63
N SER A 313 1.38 0.38 23.80
CA SER A 313 1.25 1.81 24.10
C SER A 313 2.58 2.55 23.92
N ASP A 314 3.67 1.95 24.40
CA ASP A 314 5.02 2.50 24.25
C ASP A 314 5.50 2.52 22.80
N LEU A 315 5.18 1.50 21.98
CA LEU A 315 5.50 1.51 20.55
C LEU A 315 4.76 2.63 19.80
N TYR A 316 3.48 2.85 20.10
CA TYR A 316 2.73 3.95 19.49
C TYR A 316 3.24 5.32 19.92
N ARG A 317 3.62 5.49 21.20
CA ARG A 317 4.25 6.73 21.68
C ARG A 317 5.57 7.00 20.97
N LYS A 318 6.39 5.96 20.75
CA LYS A 318 7.63 6.05 19.96
C LYS A 318 7.36 6.46 18.50
N LEU A 319 6.31 5.93 17.86
CA LEU A 319 5.91 6.34 16.51
C LEU A 319 5.45 7.78 16.44
N GLU A 320 4.66 8.24 17.41
CA GLU A 320 4.19 9.62 17.49
C GLU A 320 5.37 10.60 17.59
N GLN A 321 6.36 10.25 18.42
CA GLN A 321 7.58 11.04 18.63
C GLN A 321 8.63 10.87 17.52
N TYR A 322 8.45 9.91 16.61
CA TYR A 322 9.43 9.63 15.56
C TYR A 322 9.60 10.83 14.62
N LYS A 323 10.87 11.18 14.42
CA LYS A 323 11.36 12.11 13.41
C LYS A 323 12.66 11.56 12.86
N ASP A 324 12.77 11.50 11.54
CA ASP A 324 14.07 11.29 10.87
C ASP A 324 14.81 12.63 10.80
N SER A 325 16.04 12.60 10.31
CA SER A 325 16.86 13.78 10.04
C SER A 325 16.15 14.80 9.15
N THR A 326 16.50 16.09 9.28
CA THR A 326 15.85 17.16 8.50
C THR A 326 16.02 16.97 6.99
N TYR A 327 17.22 16.56 6.54
CA TYR A 327 17.53 16.38 5.13
C TYR A 327 18.01 14.97 4.82
N ALA A 328 17.71 14.51 3.59
CA ALA A 328 18.38 13.36 3.02
C ALA A 328 18.63 13.49 1.51
N TYR A 329 19.71 12.88 1.04
CA TYR A 329 20.14 12.92 -0.35
C TYR A 329 20.98 11.69 -0.74
N ILE A 330 21.26 11.53 -2.03
CA ILE A 330 22.25 10.58 -2.57
C ILE A 330 23.41 11.41 -3.12
N GLU A 331 24.65 11.08 -2.74
CA GLU A 331 25.85 11.89 -3.06
C GLU A 331 26.04 12.09 -4.56
N GLU A 332 25.76 11.06 -5.37
CA GLU A 332 25.97 11.10 -6.81
C GLU A 332 24.85 11.82 -7.58
N ILE A 333 23.76 12.23 -6.90
CA ILE A 333 22.64 12.94 -7.53
C ILE A 333 22.71 14.43 -7.19
N GLU A 334 23.40 15.19 -8.04
CA GLU A 334 23.48 16.65 -7.93
C GLU A 334 22.17 17.34 -8.35
N SER A 335 21.59 16.88 -9.47
CA SER A 335 20.32 17.31 -10.05
C SER A 335 19.68 16.17 -10.85
N LEU A 336 18.42 16.34 -11.26
CA LEU A 336 17.67 15.35 -12.06
C LEU A 336 18.07 15.31 -13.53
#